data_AF-A0A0G1T4H4-F1
#
_entry.id   AF-A0A0G1T4H4-F1
#
_cell.length_a   1.000
_cell.length_b   1.000
_cell.length_c   1.000
_cell.angle_alpha   90.00
_cell.angle_beta   90.00
_cell.angle_gamma   90.00
#
_symmetry.space_group_name_H-M   'P 1'
#
loop_
_entity.id
_entity.type
_entity.pdbx_description
1 polymer ?
#
loop_
_entity_poly.entity_id
_entity_poly.type
_entity_poly.pdbx_seq_one_letter_code
_entity_poly.pdbx_strand_id
1 'polypeptide(L)'
;MARRKSNVKQGGEEKGLRQETKDSIVAVGALVLAALFAFAAYGSAGKIGDFAYRFFSLLLGKGYFLLPVSLVLIGSALLFSVRQRFLSLPLIGAALFLLSNLALADIIFGTRTGGLVGSYGAAPVVYLFDSSASIIIFSALLLVSLLVIFNASLRWNFPRKETDGVMIAKKEVPSAAVLPLDEEEIEEIVETQEDHKEPEKPQMKNVSPEIMKELKRKAPDYILPPLSLLDGDRGKPSAGDIKGNGNIIQRTLAEFGIPVEMGEVNVGPSVTQYTLKPAQGIKLSRIVALQNDLALALAAHPLRIEAPIPGKSFVGIEVPNKSIALVGLRKLLEEDEYQKGGPLIFTLGKNVAGRAMYADLARMPHLLIAGSTGSGKSVSIHSILLSLFYKNTPLSLRLLMIDPKRVELAHYQDM
;
A
#
# COMPACT_ATOMS: atom_id res chain seq x y z
N MET A 1 45.94 -33.93 -10.36
CA MET A 1 46.30 -33.13 -9.16
C MET A 1 45.74 -31.73 -9.39
N ALA A 2 44.95 -31.05 -8.56
CA ALA A 2 44.35 -31.31 -7.27
C ALA A 2 43.03 -30.51 -7.21
N ARG A 3 41.91 -31.13 -6.81
CA ARG A 3 40.62 -30.45 -6.58
C ARG A 3 40.68 -29.72 -5.24
N ARG A 4 40.52 -28.40 -5.26
CA ARG A 4 40.39 -27.55 -4.06
C ARG A 4 38.93 -27.65 -3.57
N LYS A 5 38.70 -28.39 -2.49
CA LYS A 5 37.43 -28.41 -1.76
C LYS A 5 37.25 -27.08 -1.03
N SER A 6 36.26 -26.29 -1.41
CA SER A 6 35.71 -25.22 -0.57
C SER A 6 34.64 -25.81 0.33
N ASN A 7 34.92 -25.86 1.64
CA ASN A 7 33.94 -26.14 2.68
C ASN A 7 32.89 -25.04 2.70
N VAL A 8 31.69 -25.35 2.22
CA VAL A 8 30.48 -24.57 2.55
C VAL A 8 30.05 -25.04 3.93
N LYS A 9 30.17 -24.15 4.93
CA LYS A 9 29.52 -24.31 6.23
C LYS A 9 28.01 -24.31 5.98
N GLN A 10 27.36 -25.44 6.22
CA GLN A 10 25.91 -25.51 6.39
C GLN A 10 25.52 -24.62 7.58
N GLY A 11 24.87 -23.49 7.31
CA GLY A 11 24.06 -22.79 8.30
C GLY A 11 22.81 -23.62 8.54
N GLY A 12 22.57 -24.01 9.79
CA GLY A 12 21.38 -24.76 10.15
C GLY A 12 20.13 -23.94 9.88
N GLU A 13 19.18 -24.52 9.15
CA GLU A 13 17.83 -24.01 9.02
C GLU A 13 17.19 -23.88 10.41
N GLU A 14 16.88 -22.65 10.83
CA GLU A 14 16.02 -22.42 11.98
C GLU A 14 14.60 -22.89 11.64
N LYS A 15 14.25 -24.09 12.10
CA LYS A 15 12.87 -24.60 12.16
C LYS A 15 12.04 -23.75 13.13
N GLY A 16 11.63 -22.56 12.70
CA GLY A 16 10.78 -21.64 13.45
C GLY A 16 9.36 -21.57 12.90
N LEU A 17 8.37 -21.50 13.80
CA LEU A 17 6.98 -21.19 13.41
C LEU A 17 6.90 -19.79 12.77
N ARG A 18 6.06 -19.63 11.74
CA ARG A 18 5.74 -18.33 11.13
C ARG A 18 5.22 -17.37 12.20
N GLN A 19 5.61 -16.10 12.11
CA GLN A 19 5.29 -15.09 13.14
C GLN A 19 3.77 -14.91 13.32
N GLU A 20 2.99 -14.98 12.25
CA GLU A 20 1.52 -14.92 12.29
C GLU A 20 0.90 -16.07 13.09
N THR A 21 1.50 -17.27 12.98
CA THR A 21 1.10 -18.44 13.76
C THR A 21 1.45 -18.24 15.23
N LYS A 22 2.63 -17.68 15.54
CA LYS A 22 3.02 -17.34 16.91
C LYS A 22 2.06 -16.31 17.53
N ASP A 23 1.69 -15.27 16.79
CA ASP A 23 0.79 -14.22 17.26
C ASP A 23 -0.63 -14.77 17.48
N SER A 24 -1.10 -15.65 16.60
CA SER A 24 -2.39 -16.34 16.76
C SER A 24 -2.41 -17.28 17.97
N ILE A 25 -1.32 -18.03 18.20
CA ILE A 25 -1.16 -18.89 19.39
C ILE A 25 -1.21 -18.05 20.66
N VAL A 26 -0.51 -16.91 20.69
CA VAL A 26 -0.52 -15.98 21.83
C VAL A 26 -1.91 -15.38 22.04
N ALA A 27 -2.61 -15.01 20.97
CA ALA A 27 -3.95 -14.45 21.05
C ALA A 27 -4.97 -15.44 21.64
N VAL A 28 -4.95 -16.69 21.16
CA VAL A 28 -5.78 -17.77 21.71
C VAL A 28 -5.42 -18.04 23.17
N GLY A 29 -4.12 -18.08 23.49
CA GLY A 29 -3.64 -18.24 24.87
C GLY A 29 -4.14 -17.12 25.80
N ALA A 30 -4.11 -15.87 25.35
CA ALA A 30 -4.60 -14.72 26.11
C ALA A 30 -6.10 -14.80 26.39
N LEU A 31 -6.91 -15.22 25.40
CA LEU A 31 -8.36 -15.40 25.57
C LEU A 31 -8.69 -16.56 26.54
N VAL A 32 -7.95 -17.67 26.45
CA VAL A 32 -8.12 -18.80 27.37
C VAL A 32 -7.74 -18.38 28.80
N LEU A 33 -6.63 -17.67 28.98
CA LEU A 33 -6.24 -17.13 30.29
C LEU A 33 -7.28 -16.15 30.84
N ALA A 34 -7.85 -15.28 29.98
CA ALA A 34 -8.91 -14.38 30.39
C ALA A 34 -10.13 -15.13 30.94
N ALA A 35 -10.56 -16.19 30.25
CA ALA A 35 -11.67 -17.03 30.71
C ALA A 35 -11.34 -17.75 32.04
N LEU A 36 -10.12 -18.26 32.20
CA LEU A 36 -9.67 -18.89 33.44
C LEU A 36 -9.67 -17.91 34.62
N PHE A 37 -9.15 -16.69 34.44
CA PHE A 37 -9.19 -15.67 35.49
C PHE A 37 -10.62 -15.20 35.78
N ALA A 38 -11.49 -15.12 34.77
CA ALA A 38 -12.91 -14.84 34.99
C ALA A 38 -13.55 -15.94 35.85
N PHE A 39 -13.38 -17.22 35.52
CA PHE A 39 -13.91 -18.33 36.31
C PHE A 39 -13.30 -18.43 37.71
N ALA A 40 -12.04 -18.01 37.88
CA ALA A 40 -11.38 -17.94 39.17
C ALA A 40 -12.05 -16.93 40.10
N ALA A 41 -12.61 -15.83 39.56
CA ALA A 41 -13.40 -14.88 40.36
C ALA A 41 -14.69 -15.51 40.94
N TYR A 42 -15.25 -16.50 40.25
CA TYR A 42 -16.49 -17.20 40.64
C TYR A 42 -16.21 -18.53 41.38
N GLY A 43 -14.96 -18.82 41.74
CA GLY A 43 -14.58 -20.07 42.44
C GLY A 43 -14.76 -21.34 41.61
N SER A 44 -14.85 -21.22 40.28
CA SER A 44 -15.14 -22.34 39.36
C SER A 44 -13.93 -22.79 38.54
N ALA A 45 -12.73 -22.27 38.83
CA ALA A 45 -11.50 -22.56 38.09
C ALA A 45 -10.57 -23.59 38.77
N GLY A 46 -11.08 -24.33 39.76
CA GLY A 46 -10.33 -25.34 40.50
C GLY A 46 -9.19 -24.77 41.36
N LYS A 47 -8.37 -25.66 41.95
CA LYS A 47 -7.34 -25.28 42.95
C LYS A 47 -6.31 -24.27 42.42
N ILE A 48 -5.93 -24.39 41.14
CA ILE A 48 -4.98 -23.46 40.50
C ILE A 48 -5.63 -22.09 40.31
N GLY A 49 -6.89 -22.07 39.87
CA GLY A 49 -7.68 -20.84 39.76
C GLY A 49 -7.85 -20.15 41.10
N ASP A 50 -8.18 -20.88 42.17
CA ASP A 50 -8.33 -20.31 43.51
C ASP A 50 -7.02 -19.71 44.03
N PHE A 51 -5.89 -20.40 43.81
CA PHE A 51 -4.57 -19.87 44.15
C PHE A 51 -4.27 -18.59 43.36
N ALA A 52 -4.52 -18.59 42.05
CA ALA A 52 -4.32 -17.44 41.19
C ALA A 52 -5.22 -16.27 41.60
N TYR A 53 -6.49 -16.52 41.90
CA TYR A 53 -7.42 -15.51 42.40
C TYR A 53 -6.91 -14.89 43.71
N ARG A 54 -6.47 -15.69 44.67
CA ARG A 54 -5.90 -15.17 45.93
C ARG A 54 -4.65 -14.33 45.69
N PHE A 55 -3.75 -14.78 44.83
CA PHE A 55 -2.52 -14.04 44.52
C PHE A 55 -2.81 -12.70 43.84
N PHE A 56 -3.62 -12.70 42.78
CA PHE A 56 -3.92 -11.49 42.00
C PHE A 56 -4.93 -10.57 42.69
N SER A 57 -5.83 -11.08 43.54
CA SER A 57 -6.71 -10.23 44.37
C SER A 57 -5.94 -9.49 45.47
N LEU A 58 -4.81 -10.02 45.95
CA LEU A 58 -3.90 -9.27 46.83
C LEU A 58 -3.23 -8.10 46.08
N LEU A 59 -2.83 -8.33 44.83
CA LEU A 59 -2.16 -7.31 44.00
C LEU A 59 -3.13 -6.25 43.47
N LEU A 60 -4.28 -6.67 42.97
CA LEU A 60 -5.23 -5.84 42.21
C LEU A 60 -6.49 -5.48 43.01
N GLY A 61 -6.66 -6.02 44.23
CA GLY A 61 -7.80 -5.74 45.09
C GLY A 61 -9.12 -6.15 44.45
N LYS A 62 -10.15 -5.30 44.62
CA LYS A 62 -11.44 -5.45 43.94
C LYS A 62 -11.35 -5.17 42.44
N GLY A 63 -10.28 -4.50 42.00
CA GLY A 63 -9.95 -4.29 40.59
C GLY A 63 -9.54 -5.56 39.84
N TYR A 64 -9.49 -6.73 40.48
CA TYR A 64 -9.22 -8.01 39.83
C TYR A 64 -10.04 -8.27 38.56
N PHE A 65 -11.31 -7.84 38.53
CA PHE A 65 -12.18 -8.01 37.36
C PHE A 65 -11.68 -7.30 36.09
N LEU A 66 -10.76 -6.34 36.21
CA LEU A 66 -10.14 -5.65 35.08
C LEU A 66 -9.05 -6.49 34.38
N LEU A 67 -8.51 -7.50 35.07
CA LEU A 67 -7.46 -8.39 34.54
C LEU A 67 -7.98 -9.31 33.41
N PRO A 68 -9.12 -10.01 33.54
CA PRO A 68 -9.74 -10.71 32.41
C PRO A 68 -10.06 -9.76 31.23
N VAL A 69 -10.55 -8.56 31.53
CA VAL A 69 -10.94 -7.58 30.50
C VAL A 69 -9.71 -7.11 29.69
N SER A 70 -8.59 -6.80 30.34
CA SER A 70 -7.36 -6.41 29.64
C SER A 70 -6.81 -7.54 28.76
N LEU A 71 -6.90 -8.79 29.22
CA LEU A 71 -6.49 -9.96 28.42
C LEU A 71 -7.38 -10.20 27.20
N VAL A 72 -8.70 -9.97 27.31
CA VAL A 72 -9.62 -10.01 26.16
C VAL A 72 -9.29 -8.91 25.15
N LEU A 73 -8.99 -7.69 25.62
CA LEU A 73 -8.59 -6.59 24.74
C LEU A 73 -7.31 -6.94 23.96
N ILE A 74 -6.30 -7.53 24.60
CA ILE A 74 -5.09 -8.01 23.91
C ILE A 74 -5.41 -9.11 22.92
N GLY A 75 -6.14 -10.15 23.34
CA GLY A 75 -6.47 -11.29 22.49
C GLY A 75 -7.24 -10.86 21.24
N SER A 76 -8.20 -9.94 21.40
CA SER A 76 -8.95 -9.37 20.28
C SER A 76 -8.08 -8.50 19.38
N ALA A 77 -7.24 -7.62 19.94
CA ALA A 77 -6.32 -6.80 19.16
C ALA A 77 -5.34 -7.64 18.33
N LEU A 78 -4.81 -8.74 18.88
CA LEU A 78 -3.90 -9.63 18.17
C LEU A 78 -4.60 -10.41 17.04
N LEU A 79 -5.88 -10.78 17.21
CA LEU A 79 -6.65 -11.46 16.16
C LEU A 79 -7.06 -10.53 15.00
N PHE A 80 -7.40 -9.27 15.29
CA PHE A 80 -7.81 -8.30 14.27
C PHE A 80 -6.62 -7.60 13.59
N SER A 81 -5.42 -7.67 14.16
CA SER A 81 -4.22 -7.02 13.64
C SER A 81 -3.46 -7.94 12.68
N VAL A 82 -4.07 -8.29 11.55
CA VAL A 82 -3.51 -9.14 10.46
C VAL A 82 -2.32 -8.46 9.73
N ARG A 83 -1.68 -7.44 10.30
CA ARG A 83 -0.67 -6.61 9.61
C ARG A 83 0.53 -6.13 10.43
N GLN A 84 0.65 -6.46 11.71
CA GLN A 84 1.68 -5.84 12.57
C GLN A 84 2.73 -6.85 13.00
N ARG A 85 4.00 -6.61 12.64
CA ARG A 85 5.17 -7.49 12.88
C ARG A 85 5.71 -7.48 14.33
N PHE A 86 5.02 -6.86 15.30
CA PHE A 86 5.54 -6.70 16.66
C PHE A 86 4.47 -6.92 17.75
N LEU A 87 4.59 -8.05 18.46
CA LEU A 87 3.75 -8.43 19.61
C LEU A 87 3.85 -7.44 20.80
N SER A 88 4.91 -6.64 20.84
CA SER A 88 5.25 -5.79 21.99
C SER A 88 4.30 -4.62 22.20
N LEU A 89 3.76 -4.00 21.15
CA LEU A 89 2.94 -2.78 21.28
C LEU A 89 1.59 -3.04 21.98
N PRO A 90 0.78 -4.05 21.59
CA PRO A 90 -0.47 -4.37 22.30
C PRO A 90 -0.25 -4.76 23.76
N LEU A 91 0.87 -5.41 24.06
CA LEU A 91 1.23 -5.82 25.42
C LEU A 91 1.51 -4.60 26.32
N ILE A 92 2.27 -3.63 25.80
CA ILE A 92 2.55 -2.35 26.49
C ILE A 92 1.25 -1.58 26.70
N GLY A 93 0.40 -1.49 25.66
CA GLY A 93 -0.89 -0.83 25.74
C GLY A 93 -1.80 -1.44 26.82
N ALA A 94 -1.85 -2.76 26.92
CA ALA A 94 -2.68 -3.43 27.91
C ALA A 94 -2.16 -3.34 29.34
N ALA A 95 -0.84 -3.35 29.54
CA ALA A 95 -0.24 -3.06 30.84
C ALA A 95 -0.59 -1.63 31.29
N LEU A 96 -0.48 -0.66 30.37
CA LEU A 96 -0.84 0.73 30.63
C LEU A 96 -2.34 0.89 30.92
N PHE A 97 -3.19 0.16 30.19
CA PHE A 97 -4.64 0.14 30.41
C PHE A 97 -4.99 -0.38 31.81
N LEU A 98 -4.41 -1.51 32.20
CA LEU A 98 -4.65 -2.12 33.51
C LEU A 98 -4.16 -1.21 34.66
N LEU A 99 -2.96 -0.64 34.53
CA LEU A 99 -2.43 0.30 35.53
C LEU A 99 -3.29 1.57 35.65
N SER A 100 -3.67 2.18 34.53
CA SER A 100 -4.45 3.41 34.52
C SER A 100 -5.85 3.19 35.11
N ASN A 101 -6.47 2.04 34.81
CA ASN A 101 -7.80 1.71 35.31
C ASN A 101 -7.78 1.36 36.81
N LEU A 102 -6.76 0.64 37.28
CA LEU A 102 -6.58 0.35 38.72
C LEU A 102 -6.29 1.60 39.54
N ALA A 103 -5.48 2.53 39.01
CA ALA A 103 -5.21 3.80 39.64
C ALA A 103 -6.49 4.66 39.75
N LEU A 104 -7.29 4.73 38.68
CA LEU A 104 -8.61 5.39 38.71
C LEU A 104 -9.55 4.75 39.73
N ALA A 105 -9.59 3.42 39.78
CA ALA A 105 -10.43 2.71 40.73
C ALA A 105 -10.07 3.06 42.18
N ASP A 106 -8.78 3.19 42.50
CA ASP A 106 -8.31 3.57 43.83
C ASP A 106 -8.68 5.02 44.20
N ILE A 107 -8.57 5.94 43.23
CA ILE A 107 -8.88 7.36 43.46
C ILE A 107 -10.39 7.59 43.62
N ILE A 108 -11.22 6.88 42.83
CA ILE A 108 -12.68 7.12 42.76
C ILE A 108 -13.42 6.35 43.86
N PHE A 109 -13.09 5.08 44.07
CA PHE A 109 -13.86 4.20 44.96
C PHE A 109 -13.21 4.01 46.35
N GLY A 110 -12.07 4.65 46.60
CA GLY A 110 -11.38 4.67 47.87
C GLY A 110 -10.14 3.79 47.90
N THR A 111 -9.30 4.05 48.91
CA THR A 111 -7.96 3.46 49.05
C THR A 111 -8.00 1.94 49.10
N ARG A 112 -7.10 1.31 48.34
CA ARG A 112 -6.96 -0.15 48.12
C ARG A 112 -8.05 -0.80 47.26
N THR A 113 -8.93 -0.05 46.61
CA THR A 113 -9.86 -0.64 45.62
C THR A 113 -9.10 -1.22 44.43
N GLY A 114 -8.07 -0.52 43.96
CA GLY A 114 -7.16 -1.00 42.91
C GLY A 114 -6.06 -1.95 43.41
N GLY A 115 -6.13 -2.38 44.68
CA GLY A 115 -5.11 -3.17 45.34
C GLY A 115 -3.79 -2.42 45.53
N LEU A 116 -2.72 -3.17 45.80
CA LEU A 116 -1.37 -2.60 45.95
C LEU A 116 -0.94 -1.85 44.69
N VAL A 117 -1.19 -2.44 43.52
CA VAL A 117 -0.78 -1.88 42.23
C VAL A 117 -1.46 -0.54 41.96
N GLY A 118 -2.78 -0.45 42.15
CA GLY A 118 -3.53 0.79 41.99
C GLY A 118 -3.09 1.85 42.99
N SER A 119 -2.94 1.49 44.26
CA SER A 119 -2.57 2.45 45.31
C SER A 119 -1.16 3.03 45.12
N TYR A 120 -0.17 2.21 44.79
CA TYR A 120 1.20 2.67 44.55
C TYR A 120 1.34 3.37 43.20
N GLY A 121 0.56 2.95 42.19
CA GLY A 121 0.54 3.60 40.88
C GLY A 121 -0.10 5.00 40.93
N ALA A 122 -1.16 5.18 41.72
CA ALA A 122 -1.84 6.46 41.87
C ALA A 122 -1.10 7.43 42.81
N ALA A 123 -0.47 6.93 43.88
CA ALA A 123 0.15 7.73 44.94
C ALA A 123 1.05 8.89 44.46
N PRO A 124 2.03 8.70 43.56
CA PRO A 124 2.91 9.80 43.16
C PRO A 124 2.17 10.88 42.36
N VAL A 125 1.18 10.50 41.55
CA VAL A 125 0.40 11.45 40.74
C VAL A 125 -0.54 12.25 41.63
N VAL A 126 -1.22 11.59 42.57
CA VAL A 126 -2.11 12.25 43.55
C VAL A 126 -1.33 13.17 44.47
N TYR A 127 -0.12 12.79 44.89
CA TYR A 127 0.76 13.64 45.68
C TYR A 127 1.18 14.92 44.93
N LEU A 128 1.34 14.86 43.61
CA LEU A 128 1.79 15.98 42.78
C LEU A 128 0.65 16.88 42.27
N PHE A 129 -0.53 16.31 42.01
CA PHE A 129 -1.60 16.97 41.26
C PHE A 129 -2.97 16.94 41.96
N ASP A 130 -3.06 16.45 43.20
CA ASP A 130 -4.31 16.18 43.91
C ASP A 130 -5.23 15.18 43.18
N SER A 131 -6.28 14.70 43.88
CA SER A 131 -7.19 13.67 43.36
C SER A 131 -7.91 14.10 42.08
N SER A 132 -8.34 15.37 41.99
CA SER A 132 -9.13 15.86 40.86
C SER A 132 -8.35 15.87 39.54
N ALA A 133 -7.12 16.38 39.53
CA ALA A 133 -6.32 16.38 38.29
C ALA A 133 -5.71 15.00 38.01
N SER A 134 -5.47 14.18 39.03
CA SER A 134 -5.06 12.78 38.83
C SER A 134 -6.09 11.97 38.06
N ILE A 135 -7.40 12.17 38.31
CA ILE A 135 -8.48 11.52 37.53
C ILE A 135 -8.39 11.91 36.04
N ILE A 136 -8.13 13.19 35.74
CA ILE A 136 -7.99 13.67 34.36
C ILE A 136 -6.76 13.01 33.69
N ILE A 137 -5.63 12.95 34.40
CA ILE A 137 -4.39 12.36 33.88
C ILE A 137 -4.60 10.86 33.59
N PHE A 138 -5.14 10.09 34.53
CA PHE A 138 -5.33 8.66 34.32
C PHE A 138 -6.44 8.34 33.32
N SER A 139 -7.46 9.19 33.18
CA SER A 139 -8.45 9.03 32.11
C SER A 139 -7.85 9.29 30.72
N ALA A 140 -6.96 10.28 30.59
CA ALA A 140 -6.20 10.50 29.35
C ALA A 140 -5.26 9.33 29.05
N LEU A 141 -4.54 8.80 30.06
CA LEU A 141 -3.70 7.61 29.89
C LEU A 141 -4.50 6.37 29.51
N LEU A 142 -5.70 6.20 30.06
CA LEU A 142 -6.62 5.13 29.68
C LEU A 142 -7.01 5.26 28.20
N LEU A 143 -7.35 6.46 27.72
CA LEU A 143 -7.63 6.68 26.30
C LEU A 143 -6.41 6.39 25.41
N VAL A 144 -5.22 6.87 25.79
CA VAL A 144 -3.97 6.58 25.06
C VAL A 144 -3.71 5.08 25.00
N SER A 145 -3.90 4.37 26.11
CA SER A 145 -3.70 2.91 26.17
C SER A 145 -4.63 2.17 25.19
N LEU A 146 -5.88 2.61 25.05
CA LEU A 146 -6.83 2.05 24.10
C LEU A 146 -6.39 2.31 22.65
N LEU A 147 -5.90 3.51 22.35
CA LEU A 147 -5.38 3.84 21.03
C LEU A 147 -4.13 3.02 20.67
N VAL A 148 -3.26 2.76 21.64
CA VAL A 148 -2.08 1.90 21.46
C VAL A 148 -2.49 0.44 21.23
N ILE A 149 -3.45 -0.08 21.99
CA ILE A 149 -3.97 -1.46 21.84
C ILE A 149 -4.54 -1.67 20.43
N PHE A 150 -5.35 -0.73 19.93
CA PHE A 150 -5.99 -0.83 18.61
C PHE A 150 -5.17 -0.23 17.47
N ASN A 151 -4.00 0.33 17.76
CA ASN A 151 -3.22 1.16 16.84
C ASN A 151 -4.10 2.16 16.06
N ALA A 152 -5.07 2.75 16.76
CA ALA A 152 -6.09 3.59 16.16
C ALA A 152 -5.57 5.02 16.00
N SER A 153 -5.60 5.55 14.78
CA SER A 153 -5.29 6.98 14.57
C SER A 153 -6.49 7.83 14.95
N LEU A 154 -6.34 8.70 15.97
CA LEU A 154 -7.36 9.66 16.36
C LEU A 154 -7.43 10.80 15.33
N ARG A 155 -8.12 10.57 14.20
CA ARG A 155 -8.38 11.62 13.20
C ARG A 155 -9.61 12.41 13.62
N TRP A 156 -9.39 13.45 14.43
CA TRP A 156 -10.43 14.41 14.76
C TRP A 156 -10.60 15.41 13.62
N ASN A 157 -11.61 15.21 12.77
CA ASN A 157 -11.96 16.14 11.70
C ASN A 157 -12.76 17.32 12.28
N PHE A 158 -12.07 18.41 12.66
CA PHE A 158 -12.74 19.70 12.81
C PHE A 158 -13.18 20.21 11.42
N PRO A 159 -14.44 20.61 11.21
CA PRO A 159 -14.82 21.35 10.01
C PRO A 159 -14.19 22.74 10.09
N ARG A 160 -13.05 22.92 9.42
CA ARG A 160 -12.37 24.21 9.33
C ARG A 160 -13.08 25.03 8.25
N LYS A 161 -13.81 26.06 8.65
CA LYS A 161 -14.33 27.10 7.75
C LYS A 161 -13.15 27.70 6.99
N GLU A 162 -13.22 27.63 5.67
CA GLU A 162 -12.28 28.27 4.74
C GLU A 162 -12.29 29.78 4.95
N THR A 163 -11.13 30.34 5.26
CA THR A 163 -10.80 31.74 5.03
C THR A 163 -9.43 31.80 4.38
N ASP A 164 -9.39 32.50 3.26
CA ASP A 164 -8.25 32.68 2.37
C ASP A 164 -6.98 33.12 3.08
N GLY A 165 -5.85 32.52 2.71
CA GLY A 165 -4.53 32.89 3.23
C GLY A 165 -3.45 31.89 2.83
N VAL A 166 -2.68 32.27 1.83
CA VAL A 166 -1.44 31.63 1.34
C VAL A 166 -0.51 31.29 2.51
N MET A 167 0.02 30.05 2.53
CA MET A 167 1.39 29.68 2.94
C MET A 167 1.62 28.16 2.73
N ILE A 168 2.46 27.89 1.72
CA ILE A 168 3.39 26.78 1.50
C ILE A 168 3.31 25.61 2.51
N ALA A 169 2.67 24.51 2.09
CA ALA A 169 2.75 23.22 2.77
C ALA A 169 3.86 22.35 2.15
N LYS A 170 4.97 22.23 2.89
CA LYS A 170 6.01 21.21 2.68
C LYS A 170 5.36 19.83 2.81
N LYS A 171 5.22 19.12 1.69
CA LYS A 171 4.67 17.77 1.64
C LYS A 171 5.83 16.78 1.69
N GLU A 172 6.09 16.23 2.87
CA GLU A 172 6.95 15.06 3.00
C GLU A 172 6.28 13.88 2.30
N VAL A 173 6.98 13.37 1.30
CA VAL A 173 6.62 12.17 0.53
C VAL A 173 6.91 10.96 1.43
N PRO A 174 5.96 10.03 1.63
CA PRO A 174 6.28 8.76 2.26
C PRO A 174 7.30 8.02 1.39
N SER A 175 8.48 7.76 1.94
CA SER A 175 9.50 6.91 1.34
C SER A 175 8.88 5.57 0.98
N ALA A 176 8.83 5.28 -0.32
CA ALA A 176 8.50 3.95 -0.81
C ALA A 176 9.60 3.00 -0.33
N ALA A 177 9.28 2.20 0.68
CA ALA A 177 10.10 1.06 1.05
C ALA A 177 10.14 0.10 -0.16
N VAL A 178 11.30 0.05 -0.81
CA VAL A 178 11.68 -1.01 -1.72
C VAL A 178 11.62 -2.30 -0.92
N LEU A 179 10.70 -3.20 -1.26
CA LEU A 179 10.75 -4.58 -0.82
C LEU A 179 12.03 -5.19 -1.42
N PRO A 180 12.96 -5.72 -0.61
CA PRO A 180 13.86 -6.74 -1.11
C PRO A 180 12.97 -7.94 -1.45
N LEU A 181 12.88 -8.27 -2.73
CA LEU A 181 12.43 -9.61 -3.09
C LEU A 181 13.64 -10.50 -2.82
N ASP A 182 13.51 -11.37 -1.82
CA ASP A 182 14.54 -12.36 -1.48
C ASP A 182 14.65 -13.36 -2.64
N GLU A 183 15.87 -13.63 -3.10
CA GLU A 183 16.14 -14.56 -4.22
C GLU A 183 15.62 -15.99 -3.95
N GLU A 184 15.38 -16.34 -2.67
CA GLU A 184 14.81 -17.63 -2.24
C GLU A 184 13.30 -17.77 -2.59
N GLU A 185 12.55 -16.67 -2.71
CA GLU A 185 11.12 -16.70 -3.09
C GLU A 185 10.92 -17.06 -4.58
N ILE A 186 11.98 -17.00 -5.40
CA ILE A 186 11.95 -17.43 -6.81
C ILE A 186 12.20 -18.94 -6.94
N GLU A 187 12.98 -19.54 -6.03
CA GLU A 187 13.26 -20.99 -6.04
C GLU A 187 12.13 -21.81 -5.37
N GLU A 188 11.48 -21.28 -4.32
CA GLU A 188 10.40 -22.00 -3.61
C GLU A 188 9.10 -22.12 -4.45
N ILE A 189 8.89 -21.23 -5.44
CA ILE A 189 7.79 -21.34 -6.42
C ILE A 189 8.06 -22.47 -7.44
N VAL A 190 9.33 -22.88 -7.63
CA VAL A 190 9.71 -23.91 -8.62
C VAL A 190 9.69 -25.32 -8.03
N GLU A 191 9.91 -25.50 -6.72
CA GLU A 191 10.04 -26.85 -6.12
C GLU A 191 8.76 -27.46 -5.53
N THR A 192 7.63 -26.74 -5.46
CA THR A 192 6.38 -27.30 -4.90
C THR A 192 5.43 -27.89 -5.98
N GLN A 193 5.97 -28.65 -6.92
CA GLN A 193 5.18 -29.47 -7.86
C GLN A 193 5.61 -30.94 -7.83
N GLU A 194 5.35 -31.64 -6.73
CA GLU A 194 5.19 -33.10 -6.78
C GLU A 194 3.95 -33.53 -5.96
N ASP A 195 3.13 -34.35 -6.62
CA ASP A 195 1.95 -35.05 -6.11
C ASP A 195 0.67 -34.26 -5.79
N HIS A 196 0.22 -33.47 -6.76
CA HIS A 196 -1.21 -33.40 -7.05
C HIS A 196 -1.45 -33.81 -8.50
N LYS A 197 -2.26 -34.86 -8.68
CA LYS A 197 -2.92 -35.19 -9.96
C LYS A 197 -3.38 -33.87 -10.57
N GLU A 198 -2.75 -33.52 -11.70
CA GLU A 198 -3.02 -32.32 -12.47
C GLU A 198 -4.54 -32.15 -12.55
N PRO A 199 -5.15 -31.13 -11.90
CA PRO A 199 -6.45 -30.72 -12.34
C PRO A 199 -6.23 -30.32 -13.78
N GLU A 200 -6.89 -30.99 -14.72
CA GLU A 200 -6.93 -30.56 -16.13
C GLU A 200 -6.98 -29.05 -16.10
N LYS A 201 -5.90 -28.40 -16.58
CA LYS A 201 -5.94 -26.97 -16.89
C LYS A 201 -7.29 -26.79 -17.56
N PRO A 202 -8.17 -25.88 -17.09
CA PRO A 202 -9.30 -25.52 -17.92
C PRO A 202 -8.65 -25.11 -19.22
N GLN A 203 -8.78 -25.95 -20.24
CA GLN A 203 -8.52 -25.54 -21.59
C GLN A 203 -9.57 -24.46 -21.77
N MET A 204 -9.19 -23.23 -21.47
CA MET A 204 -9.85 -22.07 -22.02
C MET A 204 -9.72 -22.33 -23.51
N LYS A 205 -10.79 -22.90 -24.08
CA LYS A 205 -11.06 -22.81 -25.50
C LYS A 205 -10.86 -21.33 -25.76
N ASN A 206 -9.76 -20.99 -26.44
CA ASN A 206 -9.62 -19.71 -27.09
C ASN A 206 -10.98 -19.47 -27.73
N VAL A 207 -11.71 -18.46 -27.26
CA VAL A 207 -13.01 -18.12 -27.83
C VAL A 207 -12.69 -17.86 -29.29
N SER A 208 -13.02 -18.82 -30.15
CA SER A 208 -12.67 -18.74 -31.56
C SER A 208 -13.22 -17.41 -32.07
N PRO A 209 -12.50 -16.69 -32.95
CA PRO A 209 -13.04 -15.53 -33.64
C PRO A 209 -14.45 -15.76 -34.19
N GLU A 210 -14.78 -17.02 -34.51
CA GLU A 210 -16.11 -17.49 -34.93
C GLU A 210 -17.19 -17.40 -33.84
N ILE A 211 -16.90 -17.77 -32.58
CA ILE A 211 -17.85 -17.66 -31.45
C ILE A 211 -18.15 -16.19 -31.17
N MET A 212 -17.12 -15.34 -31.21
CA MET A 212 -17.27 -13.89 -31.08
C MET A 212 -18.08 -13.28 -32.24
N LYS A 213 -17.89 -13.78 -33.46
CA LYS A 213 -18.67 -13.38 -34.64
C LYS A 213 -20.13 -13.85 -34.55
N GLU A 214 -20.38 -15.03 -33.99
CA GLU A 214 -21.73 -15.52 -33.69
C GLU A 214 -22.42 -14.73 -32.58
N LEU A 215 -21.71 -14.37 -31.50
CA LEU A 215 -22.26 -13.53 -30.44
C LEU A 215 -22.61 -12.13 -30.95
N LYS A 216 -21.77 -11.53 -31.81
CA LYS A 216 -22.11 -10.28 -32.50
C LYS A 216 -23.33 -10.42 -33.41
N ARG A 217 -23.49 -11.56 -34.10
CA ARG A 217 -24.68 -11.85 -34.91
C ARG A 217 -25.96 -12.03 -34.10
N LYS A 218 -25.86 -12.50 -32.85
CA LYS A 218 -27.00 -12.71 -31.94
C LYS A 218 -27.52 -11.44 -31.26
N ALA A 219 -26.83 -10.31 -31.39
CA ALA A 219 -27.29 -9.00 -30.93
C ALA A 219 -27.39 -8.00 -32.11
N PRO A 220 -28.25 -8.26 -33.11
CA PRO A 220 -28.29 -7.48 -34.36
C PRO A 220 -28.65 -6.01 -34.16
N ASP A 221 -29.36 -5.67 -33.07
CA ASP A 221 -29.89 -4.33 -32.83
C ASP A 221 -28.99 -3.46 -31.93
N TYR A 222 -27.89 -4.01 -31.38
CA TYR A 222 -27.00 -3.22 -30.52
C TYR A 222 -25.94 -2.50 -31.36
N ILE A 223 -26.05 -1.17 -31.41
CA ILE A 223 -25.11 -0.30 -32.11
C ILE A 223 -24.08 0.19 -31.10
N LEU A 224 -22.80 -0.04 -31.39
CA LEU A 224 -21.69 0.48 -30.58
C LEU A 224 -21.73 2.02 -30.55
N PRO A 225 -21.40 2.65 -29.42
CA PRO A 225 -21.40 4.11 -29.32
C PRO A 225 -20.43 4.73 -30.33
N PRO A 226 -20.78 5.87 -30.97
CA PRO A 226 -19.88 6.53 -31.89
C PRO A 226 -18.72 7.19 -31.14
N LEU A 227 -17.53 7.24 -31.77
CA LEU A 227 -16.34 7.89 -31.22
C LEU A 227 -16.50 9.42 -31.09
N SER A 228 -17.51 10.01 -31.74
CA SER A 228 -17.85 11.43 -31.63
C SER A 228 -18.31 11.86 -30.24
N LEU A 229 -18.69 10.91 -29.37
CA LEU A 229 -19.00 11.18 -27.96
C LEU A 229 -17.74 11.46 -27.12
N LEU A 230 -16.56 11.11 -27.63
CA LEU A 230 -15.30 11.26 -26.92
C LEU A 230 -14.53 12.49 -27.40
N ASP A 231 -13.81 13.10 -26.47
CA ASP A 231 -12.88 14.19 -26.76
C ASP A 231 -11.53 13.67 -27.28
N GLY A 232 -10.95 14.41 -28.24
CA GLY A 232 -9.59 14.21 -28.74
C GLY A 232 -8.51 14.81 -27.83
N ASP A 233 -7.25 14.71 -28.28
CA ASP A 233 -6.12 15.35 -27.59
C ASP A 233 -6.36 16.88 -27.47
N ARG A 234 -5.97 17.47 -26.32
CA ARG A 234 -6.04 18.92 -26.10
C ARG A 234 -4.69 19.47 -25.67
N GLY A 235 -4.34 20.64 -26.20
CA GLY A 235 -3.07 21.31 -25.93
C GLY A 235 -1.91 20.79 -26.79
N LYS A 236 -0.79 21.51 -26.76
CA LYS A 236 0.47 21.12 -27.42
C LYS A 236 1.56 21.00 -26.36
N PRO A 237 2.31 19.89 -26.31
CA PRO A 237 3.37 19.74 -25.33
C PRO A 237 4.53 20.67 -25.69
N SER A 238 5.12 21.31 -24.69
CA SER A 238 6.33 22.12 -24.86
C SER A 238 7.31 21.88 -23.74
N ALA A 239 8.50 21.41 -24.10
CA ALA A 239 9.63 21.26 -23.19
C ALA A 239 10.22 22.61 -22.74
N GLY A 240 9.88 23.70 -23.44
CA GLY A 240 10.59 24.97 -23.31
C GLY A 240 11.91 24.97 -24.08
N ASP A 241 13.01 25.33 -23.41
CA ASP A 241 14.34 25.40 -24.02
C ASP A 241 15.04 24.04 -23.96
N ILE A 242 14.82 23.24 -25.01
CA ILE A 242 15.39 21.89 -25.14
C ILE A 242 16.93 21.92 -25.09
N LYS A 243 17.56 22.88 -25.80
CA LYS A 243 19.02 22.95 -25.88
C LYS A 243 19.60 23.45 -24.55
N GLY A 244 18.97 24.45 -23.94
CA GLY A 244 19.35 24.96 -22.62
C GLY A 244 19.29 23.86 -21.55
N ASN A 245 18.18 23.13 -21.48
CA ASN A 245 18.02 22.02 -20.53
C ASN A 245 19.06 20.91 -20.76
N GLY A 246 19.33 20.54 -22.02
CA GLY A 246 20.37 19.57 -22.35
C GLY A 246 21.77 20.00 -21.89
N ASN A 247 22.11 21.28 -22.06
CA ASN A 247 23.38 21.85 -21.61
C ASN A 247 23.48 21.87 -20.07
N ILE A 248 22.38 22.19 -19.37
CA ILE A 248 22.31 22.15 -17.91
C ILE A 248 22.58 20.73 -17.42
N ILE A 249 21.89 19.73 -17.96
CA ILE A 249 22.09 18.30 -17.62
C ILE A 249 23.56 17.92 -17.80
N GLN A 250 24.13 18.22 -18.97
CA GLN A 250 25.52 17.85 -19.28
C GLN A 250 26.50 18.53 -18.32
N ARG A 251 26.33 19.82 -18.07
CA ARG A 251 27.19 20.60 -17.18
C ARG A 251 27.09 20.11 -15.73
N THR A 252 25.89 19.92 -15.20
CA THR A 252 25.69 19.43 -13.83
C THR A 252 26.34 18.08 -13.64
N LEU A 253 26.13 17.11 -14.55
CA LEU A 253 26.78 15.81 -14.45
C LEU A 253 28.31 15.91 -14.52
N ALA A 254 28.84 16.78 -15.38
CA ALA A 254 30.28 17.03 -15.47
C ALA A 254 30.88 17.62 -14.18
N GLU A 255 30.16 18.52 -13.49
CA GLU A 255 30.59 19.10 -12.21
C GLU A 255 30.72 18.03 -11.10
N PHE A 256 29.93 16.97 -11.15
CA PHE A 256 30.04 15.80 -10.25
C PHE A 256 31.05 14.73 -10.73
N GLY A 257 31.85 15.04 -11.76
CA GLY A 257 32.85 14.15 -12.33
C GLY A 257 32.23 13.01 -13.15
N ILE A 258 31.06 13.21 -13.74
CA ILE A 258 30.38 12.26 -14.62
C ILE A 258 30.29 12.87 -16.03
N PRO A 259 31.32 12.68 -16.87
CA PRO A 259 31.26 13.14 -18.25
C PRO A 259 30.24 12.31 -19.04
N VAL A 260 29.33 13.00 -19.73
CA VAL A 260 28.27 12.40 -20.55
C VAL A 260 28.21 13.04 -21.94
N GLU A 261 27.84 12.23 -22.92
CA GLU A 261 27.48 12.67 -24.26
C GLU A 261 25.96 12.74 -24.37
N MET A 262 25.42 13.91 -24.73
CA MET A 262 23.98 14.08 -24.92
C MET A 262 23.53 13.47 -26.26
N GLY A 263 22.43 12.74 -26.23
CA GLY A 263 21.82 12.09 -27.39
C GLY A 263 20.51 12.73 -27.81
N GLU A 264 19.59 11.92 -28.34
CA GLU A 264 18.28 12.36 -28.83
C GLU A 264 17.37 12.83 -27.69
N VAL A 265 16.54 13.83 -27.99
CA VAL A 265 15.51 14.35 -27.09
C VAL A 265 14.13 14.00 -27.66
N ASN A 266 13.32 13.32 -26.86
CA ASN A 266 11.96 12.92 -27.22
C ASN A 266 10.96 13.73 -26.39
N VAL A 267 10.18 14.60 -27.05
CA VAL A 267 9.14 15.40 -26.39
C VAL A 267 7.85 14.60 -26.33
N GLY A 268 7.48 14.13 -25.14
CA GLY A 268 6.23 13.43 -24.87
C GLY A 268 5.10 14.38 -24.46
N PRO A 269 3.88 13.85 -24.21
CA PRO A 269 2.72 14.67 -23.83
C PRO A 269 2.90 15.40 -22.49
N SER A 270 3.46 14.75 -21.48
CA SER A 270 3.62 15.29 -20.11
C SER A 270 5.08 15.58 -19.75
N VAL A 271 6.01 14.79 -20.28
CA VAL A 271 7.45 14.87 -19.97
C VAL A 271 8.26 14.84 -21.26
N THR A 272 9.47 15.37 -21.20
CA THR A 272 10.49 15.28 -22.25
C THR A 272 11.63 14.40 -21.76
N GLN A 273 11.97 13.38 -22.55
CA GLN A 273 13.05 12.45 -22.25
C GLN A 273 14.33 12.89 -22.96
N TYR A 274 15.36 13.24 -22.19
CA TYR A 274 16.70 13.53 -22.66
C TYR A 274 17.55 12.28 -22.55
N THR A 275 18.08 11.82 -23.68
CA THR A 275 18.94 10.63 -23.73
C THR A 275 20.40 11.04 -23.52
N LEU A 276 21.18 10.28 -22.76
CA LEU A 276 22.61 10.51 -22.59
C LEU A 276 23.39 9.21 -22.52
N LYS A 277 24.68 9.27 -22.87
CA LYS A 277 25.62 8.17 -22.79
C LYS A 277 26.74 8.53 -21.82
N PRO A 278 26.86 7.84 -20.67
CA PRO A 278 27.97 8.09 -19.76
C PRO A 278 29.27 7.51 -20.30
N ALA A 279 30.40 8.12 -19.93
CA ALA A 279 31.72 7.58 -20.23
C ALA A 279 31.92 6.18 -19.62
N GLN A 280 32.82 5.39 -20.21
CA GLN A 280 33.13 4.05 -19.72
C GLN A 280 33.64 4.09 -18.27
N GLY A 281 33.22 3.11 -17.47
CA GLY A 281 33.62 3.00 -16.06
C GLY A 281 32.77 3.79 -15.07
N ILE A 282 31.85 4.64 -15.52
CA ILE A 282 30.88 5.31 -14.64
C ILE A 282 29.79 4.32 -14.21
N LYS A 283 29.63 4.15 -12.89
CA LYS A 283 28.53 3.36 -12.33
C LYS A 283 27.20 4.11 -12.50
N LEU A 284 26.18 3.42 -13.03
CA LEU A 284 24.83 3.98 -13.21
C LEU A 284 24.21 4.51 -11.91
N SER A 285 24.52 3.86 -10.77
CA SER A 285 24.05 4.31 -9.45
C SER A 285 24.49 5.72 -9.09
N ARG A 286 25.65 6.20 -9.58
CA ARG A 286 26.09 7.59 -9.38
C ARG A 286 25.22 8.59 -10.12
N ILE A 287 24.70 8.21 -11.29
CA ILE A 287 23.82 9.07 -12.09
C ILE A 287 22.44 9.14 -11.42
N VAL A 288 21.90 7.98 -11.02
CA VAL A 288 20.60 7.90 -10.32
C VAL A 288 20.64 8.67 -8.99
N ALA A 289 21.76 8.65 -8.28
CA ALA A 289 21.92 9.39 -7.03
C ALA A 289 21.80 10.93 -7.20
N LEU A 290 22.12 11.47 -8.38
CA LEU A 290 22.06 12.91 -8.68
C LEU A 290 20.66 13.39 -9.13
N GLN A 291 19.62 12.56 -8.97
CA GLN A 291 18.26 12.92 -9.38
C GLN A 291 17.78 14.23 -8.75
N ASN A 292 18.06 14.45 -7.46
CA ASN A 292 17.65 15.66 -6.75
C ASN A 292 18.47 16.89 -7.18
N ASP A 293 19.77 16.72 -7.40
CA ASP A 293 20.65 17.79 -7.88
C ASP A 293 20.26 18.24 -9.30
N LEU A 294 19.96 17.29 -10.18
CA LEU A 294 19.44 17.58 -11.52
C LEU A 294 18.07 18.24 -11.48
N ALA A 295 17.17 17.80 -10.59
CA ALA A 295 15.87 18.44 -10.40
C ALA A 295 16.03 19.90 -9.96
N LEU A 296 16.98 20.20 -9.08
CA LEU A 296 17.30 21.55 -8.64
C LEU A 296 17.87 22.40 -9.77
N ALA A 297 18.87 21.87 -10.50
CA ALA A 297 19.54 22.60 -11.59
C ALA A 297 18.58 22.93 -12.75
N LEU A 298 17.64 22.03 -13.06
CA LEU A 298 16.62 22.22 -14.09
C LEU A 298 15.39 23.00 -13.59
N ALA A 299 15.32 23.34 -12.30
CA ALA A 299 14.12 23.87 -11.65
C ALA A 299 12.86 23.03 -11.96
N ALA A 300 13.02 21.71 -12.00
CA ALA A 300 12.00 20.78 -12.45
C ALA A 300 11.85 19.62 -11.45
N HIS A 301 10.78 19.65 -10.67
CA HIS A 301 10.43 18.60 -9.71
C HIS A 301 8.97 18.16 -9.93
N PRO A 302 8.68 16.85 -10.03
CA PRO A 302 9.60 15.71 -9.92
C PRO A 302 10.38 15.42 -11.23
N LEU A 303 11.55 14.80 -11.11
CA LEU A 303 12.38 14.31 -12.22
C LEU A 303 12.58 12.80 -12.08
N ARG A 304 12.61 12.06 -13.20
CA ARG A 304 12.85 10.60 -13.22
C ARG A 304 14.06 10.26 -14.07
N ILE A 305 14.91 9.36 -13.57
CA ILE A 305 16.05 8.82 -14.31
C ILE A 305 15.80 7.35 -14.65
N GLU A 306 15.83 7.01 -15.94
CA GLU A 306 15.72 5.66 -16.47
C GLU A 306 17.12 5.17 -16.90
N ALA A 307 17.73 4.28 -16.11
CA ALA A 307 19.10 3.81 -16.33
C ALA A 307 19.21 2.28 -16.18
N PRO A 308 19.53 1.52 -17.26
CA PRO A 308 19.55 1.91 -18.67
C PRO A 308 18.13 1.95 -19.29
N ILE A 309 17.98 2.63 -20.42
CA ILE A 309 16.78 2.54 -21.24
C ILE A 309 16.68 1.11 -21.81
N PRO A 310 15.56 0.38 -21.64
CA PRO A 310 15.43 -0.98 -22.15
C PRO A 310 15.76 -1.10 -23.64
N GLY A 311 16.64 -2.05 -23.98
CA GLY A 311 17.10 -2.28 -25.36
C GLY A 311 18.09 -1.25 -25.91
N LYS A 312 18.57 -0.30 -25.09
CA LYS A 312 19.49 0.77 -25.48
C LYS A 312 20.60 0.97 -24.46
N SER A 313 21.83 1.27 -24.91
CA SER A 313 22.97 1.60 -24.02
C SER A 313 22.99 3.08 -23.63
N PHE A 314 21.83 3.62 -23.27
CA PHE A 314 21.65 5.02 -22.91
C PHE A 314 20.94 5.14 -21.56
N VAL A 315 21.08 6.30 -20.93
CA VAL A 315 20.30 6.73 -19.76
C VAL A 315 19.30 7.79 -20.21
N GLY A 316 18.06 7.68 -19.78
CA GLY A 316 17.00 8.66 -20.02
C GLY A 316 16.77 9.53 -18.80
N ILE A 317 16.76 10.85 -18.98
CA ILE A 317 16.32 11.81 -17.96
C ILE A 317 14.98 12.39 -18.42
N GLU A 318 13.92 12.10 -17.67
CA GLU A 318 12.58 12.60 -17.92
C GLU A 318 12.33 13.87 -17.12
N VAL A 319 12.16 14.97 -17.84
CA VAL A 319 11.91 16.30 -17.27
C VAL A 319 10.47 16.70 -17.59
N PRO A 320 9.66 17.15 -16.60
CA PRO A 320 8.33 17.68 -16.84
C PRO A 320 8.31 18.80 -17.89
N ASN A 321 7.31 18.78 -18.76
CA ASN A 321 7.12 19.83 -19.76
C ASN A 321 6.62 21.14 -19.11
N LYS A 322 6.95 22.28 -19.73
CA LYS A 322 6.39 23.59 -19.35
C LYS A 322 4.90 23.69 -19.68
N SER A 323 4.48 23.10 -20.79
CA SER A 323 3.07 22.88 -21.13
C SER A 323 2.83 21.42 -21.45
N ILE A 324 1.80 20.82 -20.85
CA ILE A 324 1.40 19.45 -21.11
C ILE A 324 0.33 19.38 -22.20
N ALA A 325 0.26 18.26 -22.91
CA ALA A 325 -0.88 17.90 -23.74
C ALA A 325 -1.70 16.81 -23.07
N LEU A 326 -3.01 17.05 -22.97
CA LEU A 326 -3.96 16.05 -22.47
C LEU A 326 -4.17 14.99 -23.54
N VAL A 327 -4.01 13.74 -23.14
CA VAL A 327 -4.23 12.58 -24.01
C VAL A 327 -5.73 12.26 -24.01
N GLY A 328 -6.38 12.49 -25.14
CA GLY A 328 -7.81 12.22 -25.29
C GLY A 328 -8.08 10.76 -25.61
N LEU A 329 -9.10 10.16 -24.97
CA LEU A 329 -9.46 8.76 -25.18
C LEU A 329 -9.83 8.49 -26.64
N ARG A 330 -10.53 9.42 -27.30
CA ARG A 330 -10.97 9.27 -28.70
C ARG A 330 -9.84 8.84 -29.61
N LYS A 331 -8.72 9.57 -29.57
CA LYS A 331 -7.60 9.35 -30.47
C LYS A 331 -6.96 7.98 -30.24
N LEU A 332 -6.89 7.54 -28.99
CA LEU A 332 -6.39 6.20 -28.65
C LEU A 332 -7.30 5.11 -29.20
N LEU A 333 -8.61 5.32 -29.23
CA LEU A 333 -9.54 4.35 -29.78
C LEU A 333 -9.61 4.43 -31.32
N GLU A 334 -9.23 5.54 -31.95
CA GLU A 334 -9.19 5.68 -33.41
C GLU A 334 -8.01 4.94 -34.07
N GLU A 335 -6.93 4.69 -33.33
CA GLU A 335 -5.73 4.02 -33.85
C GLU A 335 -6.01 2.58 -34.31
N ASP A 336 -5.30 2.20 -35.38
CA ASP A 336 -5.41 0.90 -36.04
C ASP A 336 -5.16 -0.29 -35.09
N GLU A 337 -4.20 -0.17 -34.18
CA GLU A 337 -3.82 -1.21 -33.23
C GLU A 337 -4.99 -1.55 -32.29
N TYR A 338 -5.70 -0.53 -31.81
CA TYR A 338 -6.92 -0.74 -31.04
C TYR A 338 -8.03 -1.31 -31.93
N GLN A 339 -8.32 -0.69 -33.09
CA GLN A 339 -9.43 -1.09 -33.95
C GLN A 339 -9.33 -2.57 -34.37
N LYS A 340 -8.12 -3.03 -34.72
CA LYS A 340 -7.83 -4.42 -35.11
C LYS A 340 -7.63 -5.37 -33.92
N GLY A 341 -7.50 -4.85 -32.70
CA GLY A 341 -7.29 -5.63 -31.49
C GLY A 341 -8.49 -6.51 -31.07
N GLY A 342 -8.23 -7.46 -30.16
CA GLY A 342 -9.22 -8.39 -29.62
C GLY A 342 -10.34 -7.72 -28.80
N PRO A 343 -11.36 -8.49 -28.36
CA PRO A 343 -12.49 -7.93 -27.59
C PRO A 343 -12.09 -7.31 -26.27
N LEU A 344 -11.07 -7.87 -25.61
CA LEU A 344 -10.65 -7.46 -24.27
C LEU A 344 -9.41 -6.54 -24.29
N ILE A 345 -9.09 -5.96 -25.46
CA ILE A 345 -8.05 -4.95 -25.56
C ILE A 345 -8.55 -3.63 -24.95
N PHE A 346 -7.68 -2.97 -24.20
CA PHE A 346 -7.95 -1.68 -23.60
C PHE A 346 -6.74 -0.75 -23.69
N THR A 347 -7.00 0.55 -23.65
CA THR A 347 -5.94 1.56 -23.74
C THR A 347 -5.34 1.89 -22.37
N LEU A 348 -4.02 2.12 -22.36
CA LEU A 348 -3.26 2.58 -21.19
C LEU A 348 -2.89 4.08 -21.27
N GLY A 349 -3.06 4.70 -22.44
CA GLY A 349 -2.61 6.08 -22.70
C GLY A 349 -1.48 6.14 -23.73
N LYS A 350 -0.56 7.09 -23.54
CA LYS A 350 0.63 7.27 -24.37
C LYS A 350 1.89 7.13 -23.55
N ASN A 351 2.94 6.57 -24.15
CA ASN A 351 4.27 6.52 -23.53
C ASN A 351 5.00 7.87 -23.65
N VAL A 352 6.23 7.93 -23.12
CA VAL A 352 7.11 9.13 -23.15
C VAL A 352 7.45 9.60 -24.57
N ALA A 353 7.37 8.72 -25.57
CA ALA A 353 7.54 9.06 -26.98
C ALA A 353 6.24 9.45 -27.68
N GLY A 354 5.12 9.53 -26.95
CA GLY A 354 3.80 9.90 -27.48
C GLY A 354 3.08 8.79 -28.24
N ARG A 355 3.60 7.55 -28.25
CA ARG A 355 2.95 6.41 -28.91
C ARG A 355 1.84 5.86 -28.03
N ALA A 356 0.69 5.55 -28.63
CA ALA A 356 -0.42 4.92 -27.93
C ALA A 356 -0.03 3.52 -27.44
N MET A 357 -0.46 3.17 -26.23
CA MET A 357 -0.16 1.88 -25.61
C MET A 357 -1.44 1.15 -25.25
N TYR A 358 -1.47 -0.13 -25.55
CA TYR A 358 -2.61 -1.01 -25.33
C TYR A 358 -2.19 -2.25 -24.56
N ALA A 359 -3.15 -2.85 -23.85
CA ALA A 359 -3.01 -4.13 -23.20
C ALA A 359 -4.26 -4.98 -23.49
N ASP A 360 -4.13 -6.30 -23.37
CA ASP A 360 -5.22 -7.24 -23.65
C ASP A 360 -5.47 -8.13 -22.44
N LEU A 361 -6.64 -7.95 -21.81
CA LEU A 361 -7.02 -8.72 -20.62
C LEU A 361 -7.13 -10.22 -20.92
N ALA A 362 -7.33 -10.64 -22.17
CA ALA A 362 -7.30 -12.05 -22.53
C ALA A 362 -5.89 -12.67 -22.39
N ARG A 363 -4.84 -11.87 -22.60
CA ARG A 363 -3.44 -12.30 -22.48
C ARG A 363 -2.89 -12.12 -21.07
N MET A 364 -3.46 -11.18 -20.32
CA MET A 364 -3.19 -10.93 -18.90
C MET A 364 -4.50 -11.06 -18.12
N PRO A 365 -4.92 -12.27 -17.73
CA PRO A 365 -6.29 -12.57 -17.29
C PRO A 365 -6.73 -11.79 -16.04
N HIS A 366 -5.78 -11.24 -15.30
CA HIS A 366 -6.02 -10.42 -14.12
C HIS A 366 -5.15 -9.16 -14.16
N LEU A 367 -5.71 -8.05 -13.69
CA LEU A 367 -5.05 -6.74 -13.63
C LEU A 367 -5.20 -6.16 -12.21
N LEU A 368 -4.08 -5.74 -11.61
CA LEU A 368 -4.06 -4.98 -10.37
C LEU A 368 -3.83 -3.49 -10.68
N ILE A 369 -4.72 -2.62 -10.18
CA ILE A 369 -4.59 -1.16 -10.33
C ILE A 369 -4.50 -0.53 -8.94
N ALA A 370 -3.38 0.14 -8.66
CA ALA A 370 -3.12 0.84 -7.40
C ALA A 370 -2.73 2.31 -7.66
N GLY A 371 -3.08 3.19 -6.72
CA GLY A 371 -2.76 4.62 -6.82
C GLY A 371 -3.33 5.42 -5.65
N SER A 372 -2.64 6.48 -5.25
CA SER A 372 -3.10 7.43 -4.21
C SER A 372 -4.21 8.34 -4.74
N THR A 373 -4.92 9.05 -3.84
CA THR A 373 -5.92 10.03 -4.26
C THR A 373 -5.30 11.11 -5.15
N GLY A 374 -5.92 11.38 -6.30
CA GLY A 374 -5.43 12.35 -7.29
C GLY A 374 -4.37 11.82 -8.26
N SER A 375 -3.94 10.55 -8.14
CA SER A 375 -2.98 9.94 -9.08
C SER A 375 -3.58 9.55 -10.45
N GLY A 376 -4.91 9.63 -10.60
CA GLY A 376 -5.61 9.25 -11.83
C GLY A 376 -6.15 7.82 -11.86
N LYS A 377 -6.12 7.08 -10.74
CA LYS A 377 -6.65 5.69 -10.65
C LYS A 377 -8.08 5.57 -11.19
N SER A 378 -9.00 6.43 -10.74
CA SER A 378 -10.40 6.36 -11.15
C SER A 378 -10.57 6.64 -12.65
N VAL A 379 -9.87 7.65 -13.17
CA VAL A 379 -9.84 7.97 -14.62
C VAL A 379 -9.31 6.79 -15.43
N SER A 380 -8.28 6.10 -14.94
CA SER A 380 -7.74 4.89 -15.59
C SER A 380 -8.77 3.76 -15.63
N ILE A 381 -9.49 3.50 -14.54
CA ILE A 381 -10.57 2.50 -14.49
C ILE A 381 -11.65 2.84 -15.53
N HIS A 382 -12.11 4.09 -15.59
CA HIS A 382 -13.10 4.54 -16.59
C HIS A 382 -12.57 4.38 -18.02
N SER A 383 -11.30 4.69 -18.26
CA SER A 383 -10.69 4.53 -19.60
C SER A 383 -10.63 3.07 -20.04
N ILE A 384 -10.34 2.15 -19.11
CA ILE A 384 -10.36 0.71 -19.36
C ILE A 384 -11.78 0.24 -19.66
N LEU A 385 -12.75 0.58 -18.81
CA LEU A 385 -14.16 0.21 -19.00
C LEU A 385 -14.70 0.73 -20.34
N LEU A 386 -14.47 2.00 -20.66
CA LEU A 386 -14.88 2.58 -21.93
C LEU A 386 -14.21 1.87 -23.12
N SER A 387 -12.92 1.52 -23.03
CA SER A 387 -12.28 0.72 -24.08
C SER A 387 -13.02 -0.61 -24.30
N LEU A 388 -13.41 -1.29 -23.23
CA LEU A 388 -14.18 -2.53 -23.37
C LEU A 388 -15.57 -2.30 -23.97
N PHE A 389 -16.28 -1.23 -23.57
CA PHE A 389 -17.60 -0.91 -24.11
C PHE A 389 -17.59 -0.53 -25.59
N TYR A 390 -16.54 0.16 -26.06
CA TYR A 390 -16.39 0.52 -27.47
C TYR A 390 -16.06 -0.68 -28.38
N LYS A 391 -15.85 -1.88 -27.82
CA LYS A 391 -15.57 -3.11 -28.59
C LYS A 391 -16.60 -4.22 -28.45
N ASN A 392 -17.38 -4.21 -27.37
CA ASN A 392 -18.20 -5.33 -26.96
C ASN A 392 -19.68 -4.94 -26.89
N THR A 393 -20.53 -5.91 -27.19
CA THR A 393 -21.96 -5.81 -26.93
C THR A 393 -22.26 -6.41 -25.54
N PRO A 394 -23.43 -6.12 -24.93
CA PRO A 394 -23.83 -6.74 -23.66
C PRO A 394 -23.88 -8.28 -23.70
N LEU A 395 -23.95 -8.88 -24.90
CA LEU A 395 -23.90 -10.32 -25.07
C LEU A 395 -22.46 -10.87 -25.03
N SER A 396 -21.47 -10.10 -25.52
CA SER A 396 -20.07 -10.54 -25.58
C SER A 396 -19.26 -10.19 -24.34
N LEU A 397 -19.70 -9.19 -23.56
CA LEU A 397 -19.06 -8.78 -22.31
C LEU A 397 -20.11 -8.63 -21.21
N ARG A 398 -19.88 -9.30 -20.08
CA ARG A 398 -20.65 -9.11 -18.84
C ARG A 398 -19.70 -8.66 -17.74
N LEU A 399 -20.11 -7.67 -16.97
CA LEU A 399 -19.31 -7.11 -15.90
C LEU A 399 -20.01 -7.32 -14.55
N LEU A 400 -19.22 -7.66 -13.54
CA LEU A 400 -19.61 -7.57 -12.14
C LEU A 400 -18.79 -6.44 -11.51
N MET A 401 -19.45 -5.34 -11.16
CA MET A 401 -18.80 -4.16 -10.61
C MET A 401 -19.05 -4.07 -9.11
N ILE A 402 -17.98 -3.98 -8.32
CA ILE A 402 -18.03 -3.86 -6.87
C ILE A 402 -17.40 -2.53 -6.48
N ASP A 403 -18.23 -1.56 -6.09
CA ASP A 403 -17.79 -0.27 -5.56
C ASP A 403 -18.22 -0.11 -4.10
N PRO A 404 -17.36 -0.43 -3.13
CA PRO A 404 -17.71 -0.34 -1.71
C PRO A 404 -17.98 1.10 -1.25
N LYS A 405 -17.53 2.12 -2.00
CA LYS A 405 -17.74 3.53 -1.66
C LYS A 405 -18.90 4.16 -2.42
N ARG A 406 -19.37 3.53 -3.50
CA ARG A 406 -20.45 4.01 -4.38
C ARG A 406 -20.18 5.40 -4.97
N VAL A 407 -18.92 5.71 -5.27
CA VAL A 407 -18.52 7.01 -5.82
C VAL A 407 -18.11 6.90 -7.28
N GLU A 408 -17.39 5.83 -7.64
CA GLU A 408 -16.71 5.74 -8.92
C GLU A 408 -17.56 4.99 -9.94
N LEU A 409 -18.10 3.82 -9.56
CA LEU A 409 -18.78 2.93 -10.51
C LEU A 409 -20.30 3.08 -10.51
N ALA A 410 -20.86 3.95 -9.66
CA ALA A 410 -22.30 4.17 -9.56
C ALA A 410 -22.92 4.64 -10.89
N HIS A 411 -22.15 5.34 -11.74
CA HIS A 411 -22.58 5.79 -13.06
C HIS A 411 -22.91 4.66 -14.05
N TYR A 412 -22.48 3.42 -13.77
CA TYR A 412 -22.67 2.25 -14.64
C TYR A 412 -23.79 1.32 -14.18
N GLN A 413 -24.62 1.73 -13.23
CA GLN A 413 -25.60 0.86 -12.57
C GLN A 413 -26.64 0.24 -13.53
N ASP A 414 -27.09 1.01 -14.53
CA ASP A 414 -28.19 0.63 -15.42
C ASP A 414 -27.70 0.25 -16.84
N MET A 415 -26.40 -0.04 -17.00
CA MET A 415 -25.78 -0.38 -18.29
C MET A 415 -25.83 -1.87 -18.66
#